data_AF-A0A0F9JT75-F1
#
_entry.id   AF-A0A0F9JT75-F1
#
_cell.length_a   1.000
_cell.length_b   1.000
_cell.length_c   1.000
_cell.angle_alpha   90.00
_cell.angle_beta   90.00
_cell.angle_gamma   90.00
#
_symmetry.space_group_name_H-M   'P 1'
#
loop_
_entity.id
_entity.type
_entity.pdbx_description
1 polymer ?
#
loop_
_entity_poly.entity_id
_entity_poly.type
_entity_poly.pdbx_seq_one_letter_code
_entity_poly.pdbx_strand_id
1 'polypeptide(L)'
;MALVGPYGGAEAIYESTIDKGLGPCLHAHRDDVKGVQVHPLEGRLRLHLAGRMGRAWRLPLTRPNSWASLDHLEQACVARLGVPYDLLGAFQARTFGFGWTRRFRRTRTDANRKFYCNEFCLDVFRDIGWAGAGVIPSNENPKSTVALLVKRGICDEPEEILL
;
A
#
# COMPACT_ATOMS: atom_id res chain seq x y z
N MET A 1 -1.90 1.12 -5.51
CA MET A 1 -0.97 1.80 -4.59
C MET A 1 -0.27 0.73 -3.78
N ALA A 2 1.02 0.91 -3.56
CA ALA A 2 1.91 -0.02 -2.90
C ALA A 2 3.00 0.79 -2.18
N LEU A 3 3.68 0.17 -1.23
CA LEU A 3 4.84 0.73 -0.55
C LEU A 3 6.11 0.09 -1.10
N VAL A 4 7.15 0.89 -1.24
CA VAL A 4 8.49 0.42 -1.60
C VAL A 4 9.40 0.60 -0.40
N GLY A 5 10.17 -0.43 -0.08
CA GLY A 5 11.08 -0.42 1.06
C GLY A 5 11.96 -1.67 1.09
N PRO A 6 12.86 -1.77 2.08
CA PRO A 6 13.71 -2.95 2.22
C PRO A 6 12.87 -4.18 2.63
N TYR A 7 13.29 -5.35 2.17
CA TYR A 7 12.89 -6.67 2.66
C TYR A 7 14.12 -7.58 2.64
N GLY A 8 14.63 -7.97 3.81
CA GLY A 8 15.79 -8.86 3.90
C GLY A 8 17.04 -8.34 3.19
N GLY A 9 17.24 -7.01 3.19
CA GLY A 9 18.40 -6.34 2.58
C GLY A 9 18.27 -6.01 1.08
N ALA A 10 17.16 -6.35 0.43
CA ALA A 10 16.87 -5.98 -0.95
C ALA A 10 15.67 -5.03 -1.07
N GLU A 11 15.60 -4.26 -2.15
CA GLU A 11 14.44 -3.40 -2.41
C GLU A 11 13.24 -4.23 -2.86
N ALA A 12 12.11 -4.04 -2.18
CA ALA A 12 10.90 -4.79 -2.39
C ALA A 12 9.68 -3.86 -2.48
N ILE A 13 8.62 -4.39 -3.07
CA ILE A 13 7.31 -3.77 -3.13
C ILE A 13 6.34 -4.55 -2.27
N TYR A 14 5.69 -3.83 -1.37
CA TYR A 14 4.63 -4.31 -0.50
C TYR A 14 3.28 -3.81 -1.02
N GLU A 15 2.34 -4.70 -1.21
CA GLU A 15 1.03 -4.35 -1.73
C GLU A 15 -0.05 -5.20 -1.09
N SER A 16 -1.27 -4.67 -1.02
CA SER A 16 -2.46 -5.49 -0.82
C SER A 16 -3.15 -5.63 -2.16
N THR A 17 -3.32 -6.86 -2.67
CA THR A 17 -3.99 -7.13 -3.95
C THR A 17 -4.75 -8.46 -3.97
N ILE A 18 -5.60 -8.63 -4.98
CA ILE A 18 -6.23 -9.91 -5.35
C ILE A 18 -5.62 -10.55 -6.60
N ASP A 19 -4.69 -9.84 -7.25
CA ASP A 19 -4.10 -10.27 -8.51
C ASP A 19 -3.22 -11.49 -8.28
N LYS A 20 -3.67 -12.62 -8.84
CA LYS A 20 -2.89 -13.86 -8.89
C LYS A 20 -1.94 -13.82 -10.09
N GLY A 21 -0.73 -14.36 -9.93
CA GLY A 21 0.10 -14.72 -11.08
C GLY A 21 1.14 -13.70 -11.52
N LEU A 22 1.78 -12.99 -10.59
CA LEU A 22 2.80 -11.99 -10.89
C LEU A 22 4.15 -12.31 -10.22
N GLY A 23 4.40 -13.61 -10.01
CA GLY A 23 5.60 -14.17 -9.36
C GLY A 23 5.39 -14.51 -7.87
N PRO A 24 6.29 -15.32 -7.28
CA PRO A 24 6.13 -15.78 -5.91
C PRO A 24 6.25 -14.63 -4.92
N CYS A 25 5.34 -14.60 -3.95
CA CYS A 25 5.49 -13.74 -2.78
C CYS A 25 6.73 -14.18 -1.99
N LEU A 26 7.63 -13.25 -1.67
CA LEU A 26 8.90 -13.55 -0.98
C LEU A 26 8.66 -14.14 0.42
N HIS A 27 7.52 -13.85 1.04
CA HIS A 27 7.18 -14.32 2.38
C HIS A 27 6.44 -15.67 2.39
N ALA A 28 5.45 -15.83 1.51
CA ALA A 28 4.62 -17.03 1.49
C ALA A 28 5.18 -18.15 0.61
N HIS A 29 6.13 -17.83 -0.28
CA HIS A 29 6.64 -18.71 -1.34
C HIS A 29 5.51 -19.34 -2.19
N ARG A 30 4.41 -18.58 -2.38
CA ARG A 30 3.20 -18.99 -3.11
C ARG A 30 2.74 -17.86 -4.03
N ASP A 31 2.09 -18.26 -5.13
CA ASP A 31 1.62 -17.34 -6.19
C ASP A 31 0.15 -16.93 -6.03
N ASP A 32 -0.58 -17.50 -5.06
CA ASP A 32 -2.03 -17.38 -4.93
C ASP A 32 -2.52 -16.64 -3.68
N VAL A 33 -1.61 -15.97 -2.97
CA VAL A 33 -1.94 -15.15 -1.80
C VAL A 33 -2.83 -13.97 -2.22
N LYS A 34 -3.98 -13.84 -1.57
CA LYS A 34 -4.89 -12.70 -1.75
C LYS A 34 -4.85 -11.81 -0.52
N GLY A 35 -4.18 -10.67 -0.61
CA GLY A 35 -3.99 -9.77 0.52
C GLY A 35 -2.65 -9.08 0.46
N VAL A 36 -2.13 -8.76 1.64
CA VAL A 36 -0.84 -8.11 1.80
C VAL A 36 0.28 -9.10 1.48
N GLN A 37 1.12 -8.74 0.52
CA GLN A 37 2.22 -9.55 0.01
C GLN A 37 3.43 -8.67 -0.32
N VAL A 38 4.57 -9.32 -0.56
CA VAL A 38 5.85 -8.68 -0.84
C VAL A 38 6.54 -9.37 -2.03
N HIS A 39 7.07 -8.58 -2.95
CA HIS A 39 7.76 -9.05 -4.15
C HIS A 39 9.03 -8.24 -4.43
N PRO A 40 9.99 -8.76 -5.22
CA PRO A 40 11.09 -7.95 -5.73
C PRO A 40 10.56 -6.78 -6.56
N LEU A 41 11.04 -5.56 -6.31
CA LEU A 41 10.51 -4.35 -6.95
C LEU A 41 10.61 -4.42 -8.48
N GLU A 42 11.80 -4.68 -9.01
CA GLU A 42 12.09 -4.65 -10.45
C GLU A 42 11.23 -5.65 -11.23
N GLY A 43 11.17 -6.91 -10.75
CA GLY A 43 10.34 -7.95 -11.36
C GLY A 43 8.86 -7.58 -11.34
N ARG A 44 8.39 -7.01 -10.23
CA ARG A 44 6.99 -6.62 -10.08
C ARG A 44 6.62 -5.42 -10.95
N LEU A 45 7.49 -4.41 -11.05
CA LEU A 45 7.29 -3.25 -11.91
C LEU A 45 7.26 -3.65 -13.38
N ARG A 46 8.20 -4.49 -13.84
CA ARG A 46 8.21 -5.01 -15.21
C ARG A 46 6.91 -5.68 -15.58
N LEU A 47 6.38 -6.54 -14.70
CA LEU A 47 5.10 -7.20 -14.94
C LEU A 47 3.93 -6.21 -14.97
N HIS A 48 3.94 -5.20 -14.10
CA HIS A 48 2.90 -4.16 -14.10
C HIS A 48 2.91 -3.33 -15.40
N LEU A 49 4.10 -2.93 -15.85
CA LEU A 49 4.29 -2.15 -17.09
C LEU A 49 4.07 -2.98 -18.35
N ALA A 50 4.36 -4.29 -18.34
CA ALA A 50 4.03 -5.18 -19.45
C ALA A 50 2.54 -5.53 -19.54
N GLY A 51 1.77 -5.28 -18.46
CA GLY A 51 0.35 -5.55 -18.38
C GLY A 51 -0.53 -4.49 -19.06
N ARG A 52 -1.85 -4.69 -19.01
CA ARG A 52 -2.86 -3.83 -19.69
C ARG A 52 -2.89 -2.35 -19.27
N MET A 53 -2.28 -1.99 -18.13
CA MET A 53 -2.24 -0.60 -17.64
C MET A 53 -1.03 0.18 -18.13
N GLY A 54 0.09 -0.49 -18.42
CA GLY A 54 1.26 0.09 -19.10
C GLY A 54 1.97 1.25 -18.40
N ARG A 55 1.58 1.60 -17.16
CA ARG A 55 2.09 2.80 -16.47
C ARG A 55 2.17 2.58 -14.97
N ALA A 56 3.20 3.15 -14.36
CA ALA A 56 3.39 3.17 -12.92
C ALA A 56 3.87 4.56 -12.52
N TRP A 57 3.50 5.00 -11.32
CA TRP A 57 3.94 6.27 -10.76
C TRP A 57 4.61 6.03 -9.42
N ARG A 58 5.74 6.71 -9.21
CA ARG A 58 6.42 6.83 -7.93
C ARG A 58 5.90 8.06 -7.21
N LEU A 59 5.67 7.94 -5.91
CA LEU A 59 5.42 9.07 -5.02
C LEU A 59 6.58 9.14 -4.02
N PRO A 60 7.62 9.95 -4.28
CA PRO A 60 8.70 10.16 -3.34
C PRO A 60 8.19 10.78 -2.04
N LEU A 61 8.85 10.50 -0.93
CA LEU A 61 8.60 11.22 0.32
C LEU A 61 9.31 12.57 0.27
N THR A 62 8.62 13.64 0.67
CA THR A 62 9.20 15.00 0.71
C THR A 62 10.41 15.09 1.64
N ARG A 63 10.49 14.21 2.64
CA ARG A 63 11.66 14.06 3.50
C ARG A 63 12.16 12.62 3.46
N PRO A 64 13.43 12.38 3.09
CA PRO A 64 13.97 11.03 3.08
C PRO A 64 13.97 10.46 4.50
N ASN A 65 13.69 9.16 4.57
CA ASN A 65 13.70 8.41 5.81
C ASN A 65 15.12 8.25 6.34
N SER A 66 15.28 8.36 7.66
CA SER A 66 16.49 7.84 8.31
C SER A 66 16.53 6.31 8.17
N TRP A 67 17.69 5.69 8.30
CA TRP A 67 17.81 4.22 8.31
C TRP A 67 16.89 3.57 9.34
N ALA A 68 16.82 4.12 10.55
CA ALA A 68 15.88 3.67 11.59
C ALA A 68 14.40 3.75 11.14
N SER A 69 14.06 4.72 10.29
CA SER A 69 12.72 4.85 9.72
C SER A 69 12.43 3.82 8.62
N LEU A 70 13.46 3.34 7.90
CA LEU A 70 13.31 2.26 6.92
C LEU A 70 13.15 0.89 7.60
N ASP A 71 13.88 0.64 8.69
CA ASP A 71 13.71 -0.58 9.49
C ASP A 71 12.30 -0.66 10.10
N HIS A 72 11.81 0.46 10.66
CA HIS A 72 10.43 0.54 11.15
C HIS A 72 9.40 0.36 10.03
N LEU A 73 9.66 0.87 8.83
CA LEU A 73 8.81 0.65 7.66
C LEU A 73 8.76 -0.83 7.28
N GLU A 74 9.91 -1.50 7.20
CA GLU A 74 10.00 -2.94 6.93
C GLU A 74 9.23 -3.73 7.98
N GLN A 75 9.49 -3.49 9.27
CA GLN A 75 8.79 -4.17 10.37
C GLN A 75 7.27 -3.97 10.31
N ALA A 76 6.82 -2.73 10.06
CA ALA A 76 5.40 -2.43 9.93
C ALA A 76 4.76 -3.15 8.73
N CYS A 77 5.45 -3.19 7.59
CA CYS A 77 4.99 -3.93 6.41
C CYS A 77 4.94 -5.44 6.67
N VAL A 78 6.01 -6.01 7.25
CA VAL A 78 6.14 -7.44 7.55
C VAL A 78 5.05 -7.90 8.52
N ALA A 79 4.74 -7.11 9.54
CA ALA A 79 3.67 -7.40 10.51
C ALA A 79 2.28 -7.55 9.87
N ARG A 80 2.09 -7.08 8.63
CA ARG A 80 0.82 -7.12 7.91
C ARG A 80 0.79 -8.16 6.79
N LEU A 81 1.90 -8.85 6.51
CA LEU A 81 1.95 -9.88 5.47
C LEU A 81 0.91 -10.98 5.74
N GLY A 82 0.24 -11.44 4.69
CA GLY A 82 -0.82 -12.43 4.77
C GLY A 82 -2.18 -11.90 5.22
N VAL A 83 -2.29 -10.63 5.64
CA VAL A 83 -3.59 -10.03 5.96
C VAL A 83 -4.49 -10.03 4.71
N PRO A 84 -5.72 -10.58 4.77
CA PRO A 84 -6.55 -10.73 3.58
C PRO A 84 -6.97 -9.42 2.92
N TYR A 85 -7.20 -9.48 1.60
CA TYR A 85 -7.68 -8.32 0.84
C TYR A 85 -9.13 -7.94 1.20
N ASP A 86 -9.41 -6.63 1.37
CA ASP A 86 -10.76 -6.11 1.58
C ASP A 86 -11.47 -5.74 0.27
N LEU A 87 -12.07 -6.73 -0.39
CA LEU A 87 -12.83 -6.53 -1.64
C LEU A 87 -13.99 -5.53 -1.48
N LEU A 88 -14.72 -5.61 -0.37
CA LEU A 88 -15.88 -4.75 -0.12
C LEU A 88 -15.42 -3.30 0.10
N GLY A 89 -14.35 -3.11 0.86
CA GLY A 89 -13.71 -1.82 1.05
C GLY A 89 -13.23 -1.19 -0.25
N ALA A 90 -12.54 -1.97 -1.09
CA ALA A 90 -12.07 -1.52 -2.40
C ALA A 90 -13.22 -1.06 -3.30
N PHE A 91 -14.31 -1.83 -3.35
CA PHE A 91 -15.49 -1.47 -4.14
C PHE A 91 -16.15 -0.19 -3.62
N GLN A 92 -16.33 -0.05 -2.31
CA GLN A 92 -16.94 1.14 -1.71
C GLN A 92 -16.12 2.40 -1.94
N ALA A 93 -14.80 2.32 -1.80
CA ALA A 93 -13.89 3.43 -2.05
C ALA A 93 -13.93 3.89 -3.52
N ARG A 94 -14.04 2.95 -4.46
CA ARG A 94 -14.16 3.24 -5.90
C ARG A 94 -15.50 3.87 -6.27
N THR A 95 -16.59 3.35 -5.73
CA THR A 95 -17.95 3.70 -6.18
C THR A 95 -18.48 4.98 -5.56
N PHE A 96 -18.16 5.26 -4.29
CA PHE A 96 -18.89 6.29 -3.56
C PHE A 96 -18.14 7.59 -3.30
N GLY A 97 -16.81 7.67 -3.45
CA GLY A 97 -16.02 8.93 -3.31
C GLY A 97 -16.14 9.70 -1.98
N PHE A 98 -17.11 9.32 -1.14
CA PHE A 98 -17.58 9.92 0.10
C PHE A 98 -18.10 8.77 0.99
N GLY A 99 -17.19 7.96 1.50
CA GLY A 99 -17.50 6.78 2.31
C GLY A 99 -17.88 7.10 3.77
N TRP A 100 -18.45 8.27 4.06
CA TRP A 100 -18.65 8.76 5.43
C TRP A 100 -19.73 8.01 6.24
N THR A 101 -20.72 7.37 5.60
CA THR A 101 -21.93 6.93 6.34
C THR A 101 -22.00 5.45 6.74
N ARG A 102 -21.05 4.56 6.39
CA ARG A 102 -21.17 3.13 6.75
C ARG A 102 -19.98 2.47 7.45
N ARG A 103 -18.84 3.14 7.64
CA ARG A 103 -17.63 2.50 8.22
C ARG A 103 -17.27 2.88 9.66
N PHE A 104 -17.95 3.84 10.27
CA PHE A 104 -17.72 4.21 11.69
C PHE A 104 -18.11 3.13 12.71
N ARG A 105 -18.65 1.97 12.29
CA ARG A 105 -19.17 0.94 13.20
C ARG A 105 -18.49 -0.43 13.15
N ARG A 106 -17.38 -0.58 12.42
CA ARG A 106 -16.54 -1.78 12.56
C ARG A 106 -15.29 -1.43 13.34
N THR A 107 -15.40 -1.51 14.66
CA THR A 107 -14.27 -1.85 15.54
C THR A 107 -13.68 -3.16 15.00
N ARG A 108 -12.71 -3.05 14.07
CA ARG A 108 -11.95 -4.19 13.57
C ARG A 108 -11.07 -4.64 14.72
N THR A 109 -11.45 -5.73 15.38
CA THR A 109 -10.51 -6.51 16.18
C THR A 109 -9.42 -7.04 15.25
N ASP A 110 -8.20 -7.21 15.75
CA ASP A 110 -7.04 -7.64 14.92
C ASP A 110 -7.32 -8.95 14.15
N ALA A 111 -8.13 -9.84 14.71
CA ALA A 111 -8.52 -11.11 14.08
C ALA A 111 -9.34 -10.97 12.77
N ASN A 112 -9.95 -9.81 12.52
CA ASN A 112 -10.76 -9.54 11.32
C ASN A 112 -10.19 -8.40 10.47
N ARG A 113 -8.91 -8.08 10.68
CA ARG A 113 -8.23 -7.04 9.90
C ARG A 113 -8.15 -7.50 8.44
N LYS A 114 -8.57 -6.62 7.54
CA LYS A 114 -8.48 -6.77 6.09
C LYS A 114 -8.10 -5.43 5.51
N PHE A 115 -7.31 -5.43 4.45
CA PHE A 115 -6.87 -4.20 3.81
C PHE A 115 -7.15 -4.24 2.32
N TYR A 116 -7.69 -3.16 1.76
CA TYR A 116 -7.46 -2.91 0.34
C TYR A 116 -6.18 -2.08 0.14
N CYS A 117 -5.76 -1.91 -1.11
CA CYS A 117 -4.45 -1.35 -1.46
C CYS A 117 -4.10 -0.02 -0.76
N ASN A 118 -5.05 0.91 -0.66
CA ASN A 118 -4.82 2.19 0.02
C ASN A 118 -4.82 2.06 1.55
N GLU A 119 -5.79 1.34 2.12
CA GLU A 119 -5.86 1.15 3.57
C GLU A 119 -4.57 0.58 4.13
N PHE A 120 -3.98 -0.40 3.42
CA PHE A 120 -2.70 -0.96 3.79
C PHE A 120 -1.61 0.12 3.92
N CYS A 121 -1.45 0.96 2.88
CA CYS A 121 -0.41 1.99 2.87
C CYS A 121 -0.60 3.02 4.01
N LEU A 122 -1.83 3.51 4.18
CA LEU A 122 -2.14 4.47 5.23
C LEU A 122 -2.00 3.88 6.63
N ASP A 123 -2.32 2.60 6.79
CA ASP A 123 -2.19 1.90 8.06
C ASP A 123 -0.71 1.73 8.46
N VAL A 124 0.17 1.40 7.52
CA VAL A 124 1.62 1.40 7.74
C VAL A 124 2.13 2.80 8.07
N PHE A 125 1.69 3.84 7.35
CA PHE A 125 2.11 5.21 7.64
C PHE A 125 1.68 5.69 9.03
N ARG A 126 0.52 5.25 9.52
CA ARG A 126 0.08 5.52 10.89
C ARG A 126 0.96 4.84 11.92
N ASP A 127 1.33 3.58 11.67
CA ASP A 127 2.15 2.76 12.56
C ASP A 127 3.56 3.34 12.75
N ILE A 128 4.19 3.77 11.66
CA ILE A 128 5.52 4.40 11.70
C ILE A 128 5.47 5.87 12.17
N GLY A 129 4.31 6.37 12.57
CA GLY A 129 4.16 7.69 13.17
C GLY A 129 4.25 8.86 12.20
N TRP A 130 3.95 8.67 10.91
CA TRP A 130 3.84 9.82 10.00
C TRP A 130 2.61 10.65 10.33
N ALA A 131 2.85 11.74 11.06
CA ALA A 131 1.85 12.61 11.67
C ALA A 131 0.73 13.07 10.70
N GLY A 132 1.02 13.21 9.41
CA GLY A 132 0.04 13.61 8.40
C GLY A 132 -0.82 12.47 7.83
N ALA A 133 -0.48 11.20 8.07
CA ALA A 133 -1.22 10.04 7.56
C ALA A 133 -2.38 9.63 8.47
N GLY A 134 -2.28 9.88 9.79
CA GLY A 134 -3.35 9.63 10.76
C GLY A 134 -4.64 10.37 10.46
N VAL A 135 -4.52 11.54 9.84
CA VAL A 135 -5.64 12.40 9.44
C VAL A 135 -6.15 12.14 8.02
N ILE A 136 -5.58 11.19 7.26
CA ILE A 136 -6.14 10.77 5.97
C ILE A 136 -7.16 9.65 6.26
N PRO A 137 -8.43 9.79 5.83
CA PRO A 137 -9.42 8.75 6.01
C PRO A 137 -8.99 7.47 5.28
N SER A 138 -9.04 6.33 5.98
CA SER A 138 -8.58 5.05 5.40
C SER A 138 -9.44 4.58 4.24
N ASN A 139 -10.66 5.09 4.10
CA ASN A 139 -11.65 4.76 3.08
C ASN A 139 -11.57 5.63 1.81
N GLU A 140 -10.59 6.53 1.72
CA GLU A 140 -10.38 7.33 0.52
C GLU A 140 -10.03 6.43 -0.68
N ASN A 141 -10.41 6.88 -1.88
CA ASN A 141 -9.91 6.25 -3.09
C ASN A 141 -8.41 6.57 -3.29
N PRO A 142 -7.66 5.76 -4.06
CA PRO A 142 -6.23 5.97 -4.25
C PRO A 142 -5.88 7.37 -4.81
N LYS A 143 -6.66 7.89 -5.76
CA LYS A 143 -6.41 9.19 -6.39
C LYS A 143 -6.57 10.35 -5.39
N SER A 144 -7.64 10.33 -4.59
CA SER A 144 -7.84 11.31 -3.51
C SER A 144 -6.73 11.22 -2.46
N THR A 145 -6.28 9.99 -2.16
CA THR A 145 -5.21 9.80 -1.19
C THR A 145 -3.89 10.38 -1.66
N VAL A 146 -3.52 10.14 -2.92
CA VAL A 146 -2.34 10.76 -3.55
C VAL A 146 -2.41 12.28 -3.43
N ALA A 147 -3.53 12.88 -3.83
CA ALA A 147 -3.71 14.33 -3.73
C ALA A 147 -3.59 14.86 -2.29
N LEU A 148 -4.08 14.11 -1.30
CA LEU A 148 -3.96 14.48 0.12
C LEU A 148 -2.54 14.32 0.66
N LEU A 149 -1.81 13.29 0.24
CA LEU A 149 -0.40 13.09 0.62
C LEU A 149 0.47 14.25 0.11
N VAL A 150 0.25 14.66 -1.14
CA VAL A 150 0.93 15.80 -1.77
C VAL A 150 0.55 17.12 -1.08
N LYS A 151 -0.76 17.40 -0.95
CA LYS A 151 -1.26 18.63 -0.32
C LYS A 151 -0.75 18.80 1.12
N ARG A 152 -0.47 17.71 1.82
CA ARG A 152 0.04 17.73 3.20
C ARG A 152 1.57 17.71 3.30
N GLY A 153 2.29 17.73 2.18
CA GLY A 153 3.75 17.70 2.15
C GLY A 153 4.35 16.41 2.74
N ILE A 154 3.62 15.29 2.61
CA ILE A 154 4.09 13.96 3.00
C ILE A 154 4.86 13.34 1.83
N CYS A 155 4.29 13.48 0.63
CA CYS A 155 4.88 13.05 -0.62
C CYS A 155 5.06 14.24 -1.55
N ASP A 156 6.05 14.13 -2.43
CA ASP A 156 6.22 15.04 -3.56
C ASP A 156 5.23 14.67 -4.69
N GLU A 157 5.21 15.49 -5.74
CA GLU A 157 4.36 15.24 -6.91
C GLU A 157 4.66 13.86 -7.54
N PRO A 158 3.65 13.13 -8.05
CA PRO A 158 3.86 11.83 -8.66
C PRO A 158 4.75 11.89 -9.90
N GLU A 159 5.76 11.03 -9.94
CA GLU A 159 6.69 10.86 -11.05
C GLU A 159 6.35 9.59 -11.82
N GLU A 160 6.20 9.66 -13.15
CA GLU A 160 5.98 8.46 -13.95
C GLU A 160 7.26 7.62 -14.03
N ILE A 161 7.14 6.31 -13.80
CA ILE A 161 8.25 5.35 -13.90
C ILE A 161 8.36 4.90 -15.35
N LEU A 162 9.51 5.16 -15.95
CA LEU A 162 9.90 4.67 -17.27
C LEU A 162 10.98 3.59 -17.07
N LEU A 163 10.69 2.34 -17.44
CA LEU A 163 11.64 1.22 -17.41
C LEU A 163 12.28 0.98 -18.78
#